data_AF-A0A1A8BEG5-F1
#
_entry.id   AF-A0A1A8BEG5-F1
#
_cell.length_a   1.000
_cell.length_b   1.000
_cell.length_c   1.000
_cell.angle_alpha   90.00
_cell.angle_beta   90.00
_cell.angle_gamma   90.00
#
_symmetry.space_group_name_H-M   'P 1'
#
loop_
_entity.id
_entity.type
_entity.pdbx_description
1 polymer ?
#
loop_
_entity_poly.entity_id
_entity_poly.type
_entity_poly.pdbx_seq_one_letter_code
_entity_poly.pdbx_strand_id
1 'polypeptide(L)'
;SLSVDDLANSGQVGTARYMAPEVLEARLNLENIESFKQTDIYSMALVLWEITSRCKAIGEVKEYEPAFGSKVREHPCVESMKDNVLRDKGRPEIPDGWLRHQGISVICATIKECWDHDPEARLTAHCVAERLSELEDEQDKLSSRSSSAEKILEELKMPIAVDIPEEEVKISQIQNVIAVDCSMTDSP
;
A
#
# COMPACT_ATOMS: atom_id res chain seq x y z
N SER A 1 50.76 14.63 1.81
CA SER A 1 50.25 14.19 0.50
C SER A 1 49.09 13.26 0.77
N LEU A 2 47.92 13.51 0.18
CA LEU A 2 46.81 12.56 0.21
C LEU A 2 47.26 11.29 -0.52
N SER A 3 47.03 10.12 0.06
CA SER A 3 47.35 8.85 -0.59
C SER A 3 46.42 8.60 -1.77
N VAL A 4 46.82 7.70 -2.68
CA VAL A 4 45.98 7.31 -3.82
C VAL A 4 44.65 6.71 -3.34
N ASP A 5 44.68 6.03 -2.18
CA ASP A 5 43.51 5.50 -1.51
C ASP A 5 42.62 6.61 -0.93
N ASP A 6 43.19 7.71 -0.41
CA ASP A 6 42.41 8.86 0.06
C ASP A 6 41.71 9.59 -1.09
N LEU A 7 42.32 9.62 -2.28
CA LEU A 7 41.70 10.19 -3.48
C LEU A 7 40.62 9.25 -4.06
N ALA A 8 40.85 7.94 -4.03
CA ALA A 8 39.88 6.93 -4.48
C ALA A 8 38.63 6.86 -3.58
N ASN A 9 38.77 7.18 -2.29
CA ASN A 9 37.68 7.19 -1.33
C ASN A 9 36.99 8.55 -1.15
N SER A 10 37.40 9.58 -1.90
CA SER A 10 36.90 10.95 -1.75
C SER A 10 35.38 11.11 -1.96
N GLY A 11 34.74 10.14 -2.63
CA GLY A 11 33.28 10.06 -2.80
C GLY A 11 32.56 9.02 -1.91
N GLN A 12 33.28 8.19 -1.16
CA GLN A 12 32.72 7.08 -0.36
C GLN A 12 32.49 7.47 1.10
N VAL A 13 31.68 8.50 1.31
CA VAL A 13 31.31 8.98 2.65
C VAL A 13 29.84 8.69 2.94
N GLY A 14 29.50 8.47 4.21
CA GLY A 14 28.13 8.20 4.67
C GLY A 14 27.92 6.78 5.22
N THR A 15 26.66 6.42 5.43
CA THR A 15 26.28 5.11 5.99
C THR A 15 26.24 4.05 4.88
N ALA A 16 27.15 3.08 4.94
CA ALA A 16 27.34 2.07 3.88
C ALA A 16 26.05 1.38 3.43
N ARG A 17 25.13 1.08 4.36
CA ARG A 17 23.82 0.44 4.08
C ARG A 17 22.98 1.19 3.04
N TYR A 18 23.10 2.52 2.98
CA TYR A 18 22.27 3.38 2.14
C TYR A 18 23.01 3.91 0.91
N MET A 19 24.30 3.59 0.74
CA MET A 19 25.08 4.06 -0.40
C MET A 19 24.53 3.53 -1.74
N ALA A 20 24.36 4.43 -2.68
CA ALA A 20 23.98 4.09 -4.05
C ALA A 20 25.09 3.29 -4.76
N PRO A 21 24.76 2.51 -5.81
CA PRO A 21 25.72 1.69 -6.54
C PRO A 21 26.98 2.45 -7.01
N GLU A 22 26.80 3.62 -7.58
CA GLU A 22 27.87 4.48 -8.08
C GLU A 22 28.79 5.00 -6.96
N VAL A 23 28.25 5.16 -5.74
CA VAL A 23 29.04 5.50 -4.55
C VAL A 23 29.84 4.29 -4.09
N LEU A 24 29.20 3.11 -4.03
CA LEU A 24 29.87 1.86 -3.67
C LEU A 24 31.00 1.50 -4.63
N GLU A 25 30.89 1.86 -5.91
CA GLU A 25 31.93 1.65 -6.93
C GLU A 25 32.96 2.78 -7.01
N ALA A 26 32.82 3.84 -6.22
CA ALA A 26 33.64 5.06 -6.29
C ALA A 26 33.65 5.69 -7.71
N ARG A 27 32.51 5.61 -8.41
CA ARG A 27 32.29 6.16 -9.76
C ARG A 27 31.41 7.41 -9.79
N LEU A 28 31.07 7.95 -8.61
CA LEU A 28 30.28 9.16 -8.48
C LEU A 28 31.01 10.36 -9.12
N ASN A 29 30.32 11.08 -10.01
CA ASN A 29 30.86 12.31 -10.59
C ASN A 29 30.73 13.48 -9.59
N LEU A 30 31.83 13.85 -8.94
CA LEU A 30 31.87 14.89 -7.92
C LEU A 30 31.67 16.31 -8.46
N GLU A 31 31.79 16.52 -9.78
CA GLU A 31 31.56 17.82 -10.42
C GLU A 31 30.09 18.03 -10.83
N ASN A 32 29.30 16.95 -10.82
CA ASN A 32 27.89 16.99 -11.21
C ASN A 32 26.98 16.94 -9.97
N ILE A 33 26.34 18.06 -9.65
CA ILE A 33 25.36 18.16 -8.57
C ILE A 33 24.22 17.15 -8.75
N GLU A 34 23.82 16.86 -9.98
CA GLU A 34 22.73 15.91 -10.25
C GLU A 34 23.09 14.49 -9.80
N SER A 35 24.37 14.10 -9.89
CA SER A 35 24.82 12.79 -9.41
C SER A 35 24.62 12.61 -7.90
N PHE A 36 24.82 13.66 -7.12
CA PHE A 36 24.53 13.63 -5.67
C PHE A 36 23.02 13.50 -5.40
N LYS A 37 22.19 14.24 -6.13
CA LYS A 37 20.73 14.10 -5.98
C LYS A 37 20.26 12.69 -6.30
N GLN A 38 20.81 12.05 -7.34
CA GLN A 38 20.43 10.68 -7.67
C GLN A 38 20.88 9.68 -6.59
N THR A 39 21.99 9.94 -5.91
CA THR A 39 22.41 9.16 -4.72
C THR A 39 21.40 9.33 -3.57
N ASP A 40 20.90 10.55 -3.35
CA ASP A 40 19.87 10.82 -2.34
C ASP A 40 18.55 10.12 -2.67
N ILE A 41 18.15 10.08 -3.95
CA ILE A 41 16.94 9.35 -4.39
C ILE A 41 17.03 7.86 -4.07
N TYR A 42 18.17 7.24 -4.36
CA TYR A 42 18.40 5.84 -4.01
C TYR A 42 18.28 5.61 -2.50
N SER A 43 18.93 6.45 -1.70
CA SER A 43 18.90 6.37 -0.23
C SER A 43 17.49 6.56 0.31
N MET A 44 16.75 7.53 -0.21
CA MET A 44 15.35 7.80 0.12
C MET A 44 14.44 6.60 -0.18
N ALA A 45 14.65 5.90 -1.29
CA ALA A 45 13.87 4.71 -1.64
C ALA A 45 13.96 3.61 -0.57
N LEU A 46 15.16 3.40 -0.02
CA LEU A 46 15.39 2.45 1.07
C LEU A 46 14.64 2.86 2.34
N VAL A 47 14.62 4.17 2.66
CA VAL A 47 13.85 4.70 3.79
C VAL A 47 12.34 4.59 3.55
N LEU A 48 11.85 4.87 2.34
CA LEU A 48 10.45 4.69 1.98
C LEU A 48 10.01 3.23 2.13
N TRP A 49 10.89 2.28 1.78
CA TRP A 49 10.65 0.86 2.03
C TRP A 49 10.53 0.57 3.53
N GLU A 50 11.41 1.12 4.36
CA GLU A 50 11.35 0.96 5.82
C GLU A 50 10.03 1.53 6.38
N ILE A 51 9.62 2.73 5.96
CA ILE A 51 8.35 3.34 6.37
C ILE A 51 7.16 2.46 5.95
N THR A 52 7.17 1.98 4.70
CA THR A 52 6.10 1.13 4.16
C THR A 52 6.00 -0.19 4.93
N SER A 53 7.12 -0.76 5.37
CA SER A 53 7.15 -1.98 6.19
C SER A 53 6.48 -1.86 7.55
N ARG A 54 6.24 -0.62 8.02
CA ARG A 54 5.54 -0.31 9.28
C ARG A 54 4.06 0.00 9.09
N CYS A 55 3.57 0.00 7.85
CA CYS A 55 2.19 0.35 7.56
C CYS A 55 1.23 -0.75 8.02
N LYS A 56 0.19 -0.42 8.78
CA LYS A 56 -0.83 -1.39 9.23
C LYS A 56 -1.83 -1.77 8.14
N ALA A 57 -1.94 -0.97 7.08
CA ALA A 57 -2.90 -1.19 5.99
C ALA A 57 -2.60 -2.47 5.16
N ILE A 58 -1.37 -2.99 5.27
CA ILE A 58 -0.89 -4.21 4.57
C ILE A 58 -0.98 -5.49 5.42
N GLY A 59 -1.55 -5.41 6.63
CA GLY A 59 -1.77 -6.56 7.52
C GLY A 59 -0.91 -6.53 8.78
N GLU A 60 -0.50 -7.72 9.25
CA GLU A 60 0.31 -7.84 10.46
C GLU A 60 1.69 -7.21 10.25
N VAL A 61 2.04 -6.31 11.17
CA VAL A 61 3.25 -5.51 11.12
C VAL A 61 4.33 -6.21 11.94
N LYS A 62 5.41 -6.65 11.31
CA LYS A 62 6.56 -7.34 11.94
C LYS A 62 7.34 -6.40 12.89
N GLU A 63 8.42 -6.85 13.48
CA GLU A 63 9.38 -5.94 14.10
C GLU A 63 10.07 -5.06 13.04
N TYR A 64 10.55 -3.89 13.44
CA TYR A 64 11.31 -3.03 12.53
C TYR A 64 12.66 -3.67 12.19
N GLU A 65 12.99 -3.65 10.90
CA GLU A 65 14.33 -3.95 10.41
C GLU A 65 14.77 -2.82 9.47
N PRO A 66 16.04 -2.40 9.52
CA PRO A 66 16.56 -1.44 8.54
C PRO A 66 16.60 -2.07 7.15
N ALA A 67 16.73 -1.25 6.10
CA ALA A 67 16.85 -1.75 4.74
C ALA A 67 17.94 -2.85 4.62
N PHE A 68 17.64 -3.89 3.83
CA PHE A 68 18.41 -5.14 3.73
C PHE A 68 18.34 -6.07 4.95
N GLY A 69 17.84 -5.62 6.11
CA GLY A 69 17.55 -6.44 7.29
C GLY A 69 18.65 -7.44 7.61
N SER A 70 18.24 -8.71 7.79
CA SER A 70 19.14 -9.85 8.04
C SER A 70 20.00 -10.30 6.85
N LYS A 71 19.81 -9.75 5.64
CA LYS A 71 20.68 -10.06 4.48
C LYS A 71 22.09 -9.49 4.64
N VAL A 72 22.27 -8.52 5.52
CA VAL A 72 23.55 -7.90 5.85
C VAL A 72 23.72 -7.78 7.37
N ARG A 73 24.94 -7.53 7.84
CA ARG A 73 25.20 -7.26 9.27
C ARG A 73 24.52 -5.95 9.69
N GLU A 74 24.33 -5.76 11.00
CA GLU A 74 23.77 -4.51 11.57
C GLU A 74 24.58 -3.27 11.15
N HIS A 75 25.91 -3.40 11.14
CA HIS A 75 26.84 -2.36 10.69
C HIS A 75 27.67 -2.91 9.51
N PRO A 76 27.10 -2.92 8.28
CA PRO A 76 27.79 -3.47 7.13
C PRO A 76 28.94 -2.54 6.72
N CYS A 77 30.05 -3.11 6.29
CA CYS A 77 31.11 -2.34 5.64
C CYS A 77 30.79 -2.16 4.15
N VAL A 78 31.46 -1.18 3.51
CA VAL A 78 31.32 -0.89 2.07
C VAL A 78 31.50 -2.14 1.22
N GLU A 79 32.50 -2.98 1.53
CA GLU A 79 32.77 -4.20 0.76
C GLU A 79 31.60 -5.20 0.82
N SER A 80 30.99 -5.40 2.00
CA SER A 80 29.81 -6.28 2.09
C SER A 80 28.58 -5.71 1.38
N MET A 81 28.50 -4.38 1.25
CA MET A 81 27.42 -3.74 0.51
C MET A 81 27.64 -3.81 -1.00
N LYS A 82 28.90 -3.73 -1.48
CA LYS A 82 29.24 -3.99 -2.89
C LYS A 82 28.78 -5.38 -3.30
N ASP A 83 29.12 -6.37 -2.48
CA ASP A 83 28.71 -7.75 -2.66
C ASP A 83 27.18 -7.89 -2.82
N ASN A 84 26.43 -7.31 -1.88
CA ASN A 84 24.97 -7.39 -1.90
C ASN A 84 24.33 -6.59 -3.06
N VAL A 85 24.73 -5.33 -3.25
CA VAL A 85 24.04 -4.38 -4.14
C VAL A 85 24.54 -4.45 -5.58
N LEU A 86 25.84 -4.67 -5.79
CA LEU A 86 26.47 -4.63 -7.12
C LEU A 86 26.53 -6.01 -7.76
N ARG A 87 27.05 -7.01 -7.03
CA ARG A 87 27.21 -8.37 -7.54
C ARG A 87 25.89 -9.12 -7.52
N ASP A 88 25.25 -9.18 -6.36
CA ASP A 88 24.03 -9.97 -6.18
C ASP A 88 22.76 -9.19 -6.62
N LYS A 89 22.92 -7.92 -7.02
CA LYS A 89 21.84 -6.99 -7.39
C LYS A 89 20.71 -6.96 -6.37
N GLY A 90 21.05 -7.15 -5.10
CA GLY A 90 20.14 -7.23 -3.97
C GLY A 90 19.36 -5.94 -3.78
N ARG A 91 18.09 -6.10 -3.41
CA ARG A 91 17.21 -5.04 -2.91
C ARG A 91 16.42 -5.54 -1.70
N PRO A 92 15.92 -4.65 -0.82
CA PRO A 92 14.90 -5.01 0.15
C PRO A 92 13.71 -5.70 -0.53
N GLU A 93 13.20 -6.76 0.09
CA GLU A 93 12.10 -7.53 -0.49
C GLU A 93 10.79 -6.75 -0.36
N ILE A 94 9.99 -6.69 -1.43
CA ILE A 94 8.64 -6.16 -1.39
C ILE A 94 7.68 -7.36 -1.35
N PRO A 95 7.06 -7.67 -0.20
CA PRO A 95 6.12 -8.79 -0.09
C PRO A 95 4.92 -8.62 -1.02
N ASP A 96 4.46 -9.71 -1.63
CA ASP A 96 3.27 -9.72 -2.51
C ASP A 96 2.01 -9.17 -1.83
N GLY A 97 1.95 -9.24 -0.50
CA GLY A 97 0.88 -8.64 0.30
C GLY A 97 0.76 -7.13 0.16
N TRP A 98 1.88 -6.43 -0.03
CA TRP A 98 1.90 -4.98 -0.18
C TRP A 98 1.27 -4.56 -1.50
N LEU A 99 1.52 -5.35 -2.55
CA LEU A 99 1.03 -5.09 -3.91
C LEU A 99 -0.48 -5.24 -4.05
N ARG A 100 -1.15 -5.93 -3.11
CA ARG A 100 -2.62 -6.08 -3.10
C ARG A 100 -3.33 -4.81 -2.65
N HIS A 101 -2.67 -3.93 -1.88
CA HIS A 101 -3.27 -2.69 -1.43
C HIS A 101 -3.01 -1.58 -2.45
N GLN A 102 -4.06 -0.96 -2.98
CA GLN A 102 -3.98 -0.01 -4.10
C GLN A 102 -3.03 1.17 -3.86
N GLY A 103 -3.10 1.83 -2.69
CA GLY A 103 -2.17 2.95 -2.41
C GLY A 103 -0.71 2.50 -2.19
N ILE A 104 -0.51 1.37 -1.52
CA ILE A 104 0.82 0.86 -1.20
C ILE A 104 1.50 0.28 -2.44
N SER A 105 0.75 -0.27 -3.40
CA SER A 105 1.32 -0.75 -4.65
C SER A 105 1.95 0.38 -5.47
N VAL A 106 1.37 1.59 -5.43
CA VAL A 106 1.97 2.79 -6.04
C VAL A 106 3.26 3.18 -5.31
N ILE A 107 3.26 3.17 -3.97
CA ILE A 107 4.48 3.41 -3.19
C ILE A 107 5.57 2.38 -3.53
N CYS A 108 5.20 1.10 -3.68
CA CYS A 108 6.12 0.04 -4.09
C CYS A 108 6.71 0.27 -5.48
N ALA A 109 5.91 0.74 -6.44
CA ALA A 109 6.38 1.10 -7.78
C ALA A 109 7.36 2.28 -7.72
N THR A 110 7.01 3.34 -6.98
CA THR A 110 7.89 4.50 -6.74
C THR A 110 9.22 4.08 -6.11
N ILE A 111 9.21 3.23 -5.09
CA ILE A 111 10.45 2.69 -4.48
C ILE A 111 11.29 1.96 -5.54
N LYS A 112 10.65 1.12 -6.37
CA LYS A 112 11.35 0.34 -7.39
C LYS A 112 12.06 1.21 -8.43
N GLU A 113 11.44 2.31 -8.83
CA GLU A 113 12.02 3.27 -9.77
C GLU A 113 13.10 4.13 -9.11
N CYS A 114 12.97 4.47 -7.82
CA CYS A 114 13.97 5.29 -7.13
C CYS A 114 15.27 4.54 -6.80
N TRP A 115 15.23 3.23 -6.56
CA TRP A 115 16.44 2.46 -6.24
C TRP A 115 17.08 1.76 -7.44
N ASP A 116 16.79 2.25 -8.66
CA ASP A 116 17.37 1.71 -9.88
C ASP A 116 18.91 1.72 -9.80
N HIS A 117 19.53 0.73 -10.42
CA HIS A 117 20.98 0.66 -10.48
C HIS A 117 21.55 1.84 -11.29
N ASP A 118 20.88 2.21 -12.39
CA ASP A 118 21.25 3.34 -13.23
C ASP A 118 20.74 4.66 -12.60
N PRO A 119 21.62 5.60 -12.23
CA PRO A 119 21.20 6.89 -11.67
C PRO A 119 20.34 7.72 -12.63
N GLU A 120 20.46 7.56 -13.95
CA GLU A 120 19.66 8.33 -14.92
C GLU A 120 18.24 7.80 -15.07
N ALA A 121 17.99 6.54 -14.69
CA ALA A 121 16.67 5.91 -14.73
C ALA A 121 15.83 6.21 -13.47
N ARG A 122 16.44 6.77 -12.44
CA ARG A 122 15.78 7.07 -11.17
C ARG A 122 14.87 8.29 -11.29
N LEU A 123 13.79 8.28 -10.52
CA LEU A 123 12.88 9.42 -10.41
C LEU A 123 13.59 10.64 -9.79
N THR A 124 13.11 11.84 -10.14
CA THR A 124 13.50 13.05 -9.40
C THR A 124 12.69 13.15 -8.11
N ALA A 125 13.20 13.90 -7.12
CA ALA A 125 12.48 14.15 -5.87
C ALA A 125 11.11 14.82 -6.12
N HIS A 126 11.03 15.68 -7.14
CA HIS A 126 9.79 16.31 -7.56
C HIS A 126 8.77 15.27 -8.05
N CYS A 127 9.17 14.37 -8.94
CA CYS A 127 8.29 13.30 -9.43
C CYS A 127 7.81 12.38 -8.30
N VAL A 128 8.67 12.09 -7.31
CA VAL A 128 8.26 11.31 -6.12
C VAL A 128 7.22 12.08 -5.31
N ALA A 129 7.45 13.37 -5.07
CA ALA A 129 6.51 14.21 -4.33
C ALA A 129 5.14 14.31 -5.03
N GLU A 130 5.12 14.47 -6.35
CA GLU A 130 3.87 14.49 -7.13
C GLU A 130 3.08 13.18 -6.97
N ARG A 131 3.75 12.03 -7.12
CA ARG A 131 3.09 10.72 -6.92
C ARG A 131 2.52 10.54 -5.52
N LEU A 132 3.21 11.03 -4.50
CA LEU A 132 2.72 10.97 -3.12
C LEU A 132 1.53 11.91 -2.91
N SER A 133 1.55 13.11 -3.47
CA SER A 133 0.43 14.07 -3.42
C SER A 133 -0.82 13.52 -4.11
N GLU A 134 -0.67 12.90 -5.29
CA GLU A 134 -1.79 12.28 -5.99
C GLU A 134 -2.45 11.15 -5.18
N LEU A 135 -1.65 10.40 -4.42
CA LEU A 135 -2.17 9.36 -3.53
C LEU A 135 -3.00 9.92 -2.36
N GLU A 136 -2.59 11.07 -1.81
CA GLU A 136 -3.34 11.77 -0.77
C GLU A 136 -4.68 12.28 -1.31
N ASP A 137 -4.68 12.92 -2.48
CA ASP A 137 -5.87 13.44 -3.13
C ASP A 137 -6.91 12.34 -3.45
N GLU A 138 -6.44 11.18 -3.93
CA GLU A 138 -7.33 10.04 -4.21
C GLU A 138 -7.93 9.43 -2.94
N GLN A 139 -7.20 9.46 -1.82
CA GLN A 139 -7.72 9.02 -0.52
C GLN A 139 -8.84 9.94 -0.03
N ASP A 140 -8.68 11.26 -0.17
CA ASP A 140 -9.69 12.24 0.22
C ASP A 140 -10.98 12.14 -0.61
N LYS A 141 -10.85 11.86 -1.91
CA LYS A 141 -12.00 11.59 -2.80
C LYS A 141 -12.76 10.32 -2.40
N LEU A 142 -12.05 9.27 -2.00
CA LEU A 142 -12.69 8.03 -1.54
C LEU A 142 -13.38 8.20 -0.19
N SER A 143 -12.76 8.94 0.73
CA SER A 143 -13.32 9.27 2.05
C SER A 143 -14.63 10.07 1.95
N SER A 144 -14.66 11.10 1.11
CA SER A 144 -15.86 11.93 0.89
C SER A 144 -17.03 11.18 0.25
N ARG A 145 -16.75 10.17 -0.59
CA ARG A 145 -17.78 9.28 -1.17
C ARG A 145 -18.33 8.29 -0.15
N SER A 146 -17.49 7.76 0.75
CA SER A 146 -17.92 6.83 1.81
C SER A 146 -18.91 7.49 2.76
N SER A 147 -18.68 8.76 3.13
CA SER A 147 -19.60 9.57 3.96
C SER A 147 -20.98 9.77 3.32
N SER A 148 -21.06 9.79 1.98
CA SER A 148 -22.33 9.98 1.26
C SER A 148 -23.13 8.68 1.11
N ALA A 149 -22.46 7.53 1.05
CA ALA A 149 -23.11 6.22 0.92
C ALA A 149 -23.70 5.71 2.25
N GLU A 150 -23.09 6.04 3.39
CA GLU A 150 -23.61 5.68 4.72
C GLU A 150 -24.95 6.38 5.02
N LYS A 151 -25.15 7.62 4.53
CA LYS A 151 -26.41 8.37 4.68
C LYS A 151 -27.61 7.68 4.03
N ILE A 152 -27.42 6.99 2.90
CA ILE A 152 -28.50 6.34 2.16
C ILE A 152 -28.97 5.06 2.87
N LEU A 153 -28.08 4.37 3.59
CA LEU A 153 -28.44 3.17 4.34
C LEU A 153 -29.16 3.50 5.66
N GLU A 154 -28.91 4.69 6.23
CA GLU A 154 -29.52 5.15 7.47
C GLU A 154 -30.98 5.64 7.28
N GLU A 155 -31.29 6.28 6.14
CA GLU A 155 -32.65 6.74 5.82
C GLU A 155 -33.66 5.61 5.55
N LEU A 156 -33.20 4.38 5.22
CA LEU A 156 -34.06 3.21 5.00
C LEU A 156 -34.44 2.45 6.28
N LYS A 157 -33.94 2.87 7.46
CA LYS A 157 -34.16 2.19 8.75
C LYS A 157 -35.28 2.77 9.62
N MET A 158 -36.11 3.67 9.10
CA MET A 158 -37.28 4.15 9.85
C MET A 158 -38.35 3.05 9.98
N PRO A 159 -38.67 2.54 11.19
CA PRO A 159 -39.80 1.65 11.39
C PRO A 159 -41.07 2.50 11.40
N ILE A 160 -41.98 2.26 10.44
CA ILE A 160 -43.36 2.73 10.55
C ILE A 160 -44.02 1.86 11.62
N ALA A 161 -44.16 2.38 12.84
CA ALA A 161 -45.00 1.76 13.85
C ALA A 161 -46.46 1.87 13.40
N VAL A 162 -47.04 0.74 12.99
CA VAL A 162 -48.49 0.60 12.78
C VAL A 162 -49.04 0.01 14.06
N ASP A 163 -49.70 0.85 14.87
CA ASP A 163 -50.47 0.38 16.03
C ASP A 163 -51.65 -0.47 15.55
N ILE A 164 -51.61 -1.77 15.84
CA ILE A 164 -52.73 -2.70 15.66
C ILE A 164 -53.37 -2.88 17.05
N PRO A 165 -54.64 -2.51 17.27
CA PRO A 165 -55.31 -2.80 18.53
C PRO A 165 -55.67 -4.29 18.59
N GLU A 166 -55.23 -4.98 19.64
CA GLU A 166 -55.64 -6.34 19.97
C GLU A 166 -57.05 -6.34 20.58
N GLU A 167 -58.07 -6.70 19.80
CA GLU A 167 -59.33 -7.22 20.35
C GLU A 167 -59.34 -8.75 20.22
N GLU A 168 -59.34 -9.44 21.36
CA GLU A 168 -59.56 -10.88 21.45
C GLU A 168 -60.99 -11.24 21.02
N VAL A 169 -61.14 -11.87 19.86
CA VAL A 169 -62.41 -12.49 19.45
C VAL A 169 -62.41 -13.97 19.87
N LYS A 170 -63.22 -14.29 20.88
CA LYS A 170 -63.47 -15.65 21.37
C LYS A 170 -64.17 -16.49 20.29
N ILE A 171 -63.50 -17.54 19.83
CA ILE A 171 -64.08 -18.52 18.90
C ILE A 171 -65.02 -19.43 19.69
N SER A 172 -66.32 -19.17 19.61
CA SER A 172 -67.34 -20.18 19.88
C SER A 172 -68.55 -19.96 18.98
N GLN A 173 -68.96 -21.05 18.31
CA GLN A 173 -70.16 -21.20 17.46
C GLN A 173 -69.96 -20.61 16.05
N ILE A 174 -69.98 -21.40 14.96
CA ILE A 174 -71.18 -22.07 14.44
C ILE A 174 -70.77 -23.34 13.64
N GLN A 175 -71.50 -24.41 13.92
CA GLN A 175 -71.52 -25.69 13.20
C GLN A 175 -72.35 -25.62 11.90
N ASN A 176 -71.95 -26.49 10.97
CA ASN A 176 -72.77 -27.27 10.04
C ASN A 176 -73.17 -26.72 8.64
N VAL A 177 -72.65 -27.45 7.64
CA VAL A 177 -73.35 -28.11 6.50
C VAL A 177 -73.98 -27.14 5.48
N ILE A 178 -73.63 -27.19 4.19
CA ILE A 178 -74.19 -28.10 3.17
C ILE A 178 -73.20 -28.25 2.00
N ALA A 179 -72.96 -29.48 1.58
CA ALA A 179 -72.46 -29.85 0.25
C ALA A 179 -73.66 -29.95 -0.72
N VAL A 180 -73.50 -29.61 -2.01
CA VAL A 180 -74.17 -30.29 -3.15
C VAL A 180 -73.66 -29.74 -4.49
N ASP A 181 -73.50 -30.67 -5.43
CA ASP A 181 -72.94 -30.63 -6.77
C ASP A 181 -73.62 -29.68 -7.78
N CYS A 182 -72.83 -29.24 -8.77
CA CYS A 182 -73.32 -28.71 -10.04
C CYS A 182 -73.13 -29.75 -11.14
N SER A 183 -74.19 -30.45 -11.53
CA SER A 183 -74.29 -31.18 -12.80
C SER A 183 -75.54 -30.72 -13.54
N MET A 184 -75.36 -30.15 -14.73
CA MET A 184 -76.42 -29.75 -15.66
C MET A 184 -76.36 -30.67 -16.88
N THR A 185 -77.47 -31.34 -17.21
CA THR A 185 -77.96 -31.51 -18.60
C THR A 185 -79.41 -31.99 -18.56
N ASP A 186 -80.26 -31.27 -19.28
CA ASP A 186 -81.69 -31.48 -19.47
C ASP A 186 -81.99 -32.45 -20.63
N SER A 187 -82.87 -33.42 -20.34
CA SER A 187 -84.12 -33.82 -21.04
C SER A 187 -84.16 -34.03 -22.57
N PRO A 188 -85.21 -34.69 -23.14
CA PRO A 188 -86.29 -35.48 -22.54
C PRO A 188 -86.26 -36.98 -22.89
#